data_AF-A0A0N1MZ46-F1
#
_entry.id   AF-A0A0N1MZ46-F1
#
_cell.length_a   1.000
_cell.length_b   1.000
_cell.length_c   1.000
_cell.angle_alpha   90.00
_cell.angle_beta   90.00
_cell.angle_gamma   90.00
#
_symmetry.space_group_name_H-M   'P 1'
#
loop_
_entity.id
_entity.type
_entity.pdbx_description
1 polymer ?
#
loop_
_entity_poly.entity_id
_entity_poly.type
_entity_poly.pdbx_seq_one_letter_code
_entity_poly.pdbx_strand_id
1 'polypeptide(L)'
;MGSPLSAQDYPSKPITMIVPFAAGGSSDVIARLVGDEMGRVLGQRIVMENMGGAGGAGALSRGAQAGPDGYPIVVGNSRTNAAPHPIYPDLQYNHARF
;
A
#
# COMPACT_ATOMS: atom_id res chain seq x y z
N MET A 1 -7.43 26.80 -24.77
CA MET A 1 -8.47 26.67 -23.73
C MET A 1 -8.31 25.28 -23.14
N GLY A 2 -7.92 25.17 -21.87
CA GLY A 2 -7.73 23.88 -21.19
C GLY A 2 -9.09 23.30 -20.79
N SER A 3 -9.32 22.03 -21.08
CA SER A 3 -10.54 21.31 -20.68
C SER A 3 -10.67 21.30 -19.15
N PRO A 4 -11.88 21.46 -18.59
CA PRO A 4 -12.09 21.35 -17.15
C PRO A 4 -11.70 19.95 -16.70
N LEU A 5 -10.79 19.86 -15.72
CA LEU A 5 -10.49 18.62 -15.04
C LEU A 5 -11.70 18.29 -14.15
N SER A 6 -12.51 17.31 -14.56
CA SER A 6 -13.56 16.79 -13.68
C SER A 6 -12.87 16.02 -12.56
N ALA A 7 -13.14 16.37 -11.30
CA ALA A 7 -12.71 15.58 -10.16
C ALA A 7 -13.31 14.18 -10.34
N GLN A 8 -12.47 13.18 -10.57
CA GLN A 8 -12.98 11.80 -10.66
C GLN A 8 -13.41 11.37 -9.27
N ASP A 9 -14.61 10.78 -9.18
CA ASP A 9 -15.07 10.14 -7.96
C ASP A 9 -14.10 9.02 -7.58
N TYR A 10 -13.44 9.15 -6.44
CA TYR A 10 -12.58 8.12 -5.89
C TYR A 10 -13.37 7.22 -4.93
N PRO A 11 -13.20 5.89 -4.99
CA PRO A 11 -12.47 5.12 -6.00
C PRO A 11 -13.35 4.73 -7.21
N SER A 12 -12.81 4.87 -8.43
CA SER A 12 -13.50 4.50 -9.68
C SER A 12 -13.09 3.13 -10.24
N LYS A 13 -12.09 2.49 -9.62
CA LYS A 13 -11.58 1.16 -9.96
C LYS A 13 -11.10 0.44 -8.68
N PRO A 14 -10.81 -0.86 -8.74
CA PRO A 14 -10.27 -1.59 -7.59
C PRO A 14 -8.98 -0.97 -7.05
N ILE A 15 -8.82 -1.03 -5.72
CA ILE A 15 -7.64 -0.55 -4.99
C ILE A 15 -6.73 -1.76 -4.73
N THR A 16 -5.44 -1.63 -5.01
CA THR A 16 -4.43 -2.64 -4.67
C THR A 16 -3.86 -2.35 -3.29
N MET A 17 -4.02 -3.30 -2.37
CA MET A 17 -3.43 -3.27 -1.04
C MET A 17 -2.17 -4.14 -1.01
N ILE A 18 -1.01 -3.49 -0.91
CA ILE A 18 0.29 -4.13 -0.82
C ILE A 18 0.55 -4.54 0.63
N VAL A 19 0.70 -5.84 0.86
CA VAL A 19 0.93 -6.43 2.17
C VAL A 19 2.40 -6.87 2.26
N PRO A 20 3.24 -6.26 3.12
CA PRO A 20 4.68 -6.54 3.19
C PRO A 20 5.05 -7.87 3.87
N PHE A 21 4.14 -8.84 3.87
CA PHE A 21 4.26 -10.12 4.58
C PHE A 21 3.76 -11.28 3.72
N ALA A 22 4.20 -12.48 4.06
CA ALA A 22 3.72 -13.71 3.42
C ALA A 22 2.20 -13.86 3.60
N ALA A 23 1.54 -14.39 2.57
CA ALA A 23 0.12 -14.71 2.61
C ALA A 23 -0.20 -15.72 3.71
N GLY A 24 -1.36 -15.58 4.36
CA GLY A 24 -1.82 -16.45 5.44
C GLY A 24 -1.20 -16.19 6.83
N GLY A 25 -0.24 -15.27 6.95
CA GLY A 25 0.25 -14.80 8.24
C GLY A 25 -0.73 -13.88 8.97
N SER A 26 -0.52 -13.62 10.26
CA SER A 26 -1.41 -12.76 11.06
C SER A 26 -1.61 -11.36 10.46
N SER A 27 -0.55 -10.74 9.93
CA SER A 27 -0.64 -9.45 9.23
C SER A 27 -1.49 -9.51 7.96
N ASP A 28 -1.45 -10.62 7.21
CA ASP A 28 -2.26 -10.80 6.00
C ASP A 28 -3.74 -11.00 6.34
N VAL A 29 -4.04 -11.76 7.40
CA VAL A 29 -5.41 -11.92 7.90
C VAL A 29 -6.02 -10.58 8.31
N ILE A 30 -5.26 -9.76 9.05
CA ILE A 30 -5.70 -8.41 9.44
C ILE A 30 -5.90 -7.53 8.20
N ALA A 31 -4.97 -7.55 7.25
CA ALA A 31 -5.08 -6.78 6.01
C ALA A 31 -6.34 -7.16 5.20
N ARG A 32 -6.68 -8.46 5.15
CA ARG A 32 -7.90 -8.94 4.49
C ARG A 32 -9.17 -8.46 5.19
N LEU A 33 -9.23 -8.53 6.52
CA LEU A 33 -10.37 -8.03 7.28
C LEU A 33 -10.59 -6.52 7.04
N VAL A 34 -9.51 -5.75 7.04
CA VAL A 34 -9.57 -4.31 6.75
C VAL A 34 -9.99 -4.07 5.31
N GLY A 35 -9.42 -4.79 4.34
CA GLY A 35 -9.76 -4.68 2.93
C GLY A 35 -11.22 -5.01 2.63
N ASP A 36 -11.79 -6.01 3.29
CA ASP A 36 -13.20 -6.37 3.10
C ASP A 36 -14.12 -5.24 3.57
N GLU A 37 -13.88 -4.67 4.76
CA GLU A 37 -14.68 -3.54 5.25
C GLU A 37 -14.47 -2.27 4.43
N MET A 38 -13.23 -1.99 4.02
CA MET A 38 -12.93 -0.91 3.08
C MET A 38 -13.71 -1.08 1.78
N GLY A 39 -13.74 -2.29 1.21
CA GLY A 39 -14.47 -2.54 -0.02
C GLY A 39 -15.98 -2.34 0.14
N ARG A 40 -16.54 -2.67 1.30
CA ARG A 40 -17.94 -2.44 1.64
C ARG A 40 -18.28 -0.95 1.73
N VAL A 41 -17.40 -0.15 2.33
CA VAL A 41 -17.59 1.30 2.50
C VAL A 41 -17.34 2.07 1.20
N LEU A 42 -16.30 1.68 0.46
CA LEU A 42 -15.85 2.38 -0.75
C LEU A 42 -16.57 1.92 -2.03
N GLY A 43 -17.30 0.79 -1.98
CA GLY A 43 -18.00 0.24 -3.14
C GLY A 43 -17.07 -0.31 -4.23
N GLN A 44 -15.78 -0.47 -3.93
CA GLN A 44 -14.77 -1.01 -4.85
C GLN A 44 -14.05 -2.18 -4.22
N ARG A 45 -13.64 -3.14 -5.05
CA ARG A 45 -12.86 -4.28 -4.58
C ARG A 45 -11.47 -3.84 -4.10
N ILE A 46 -11.04 -4.41 -2.98
CA ILE A 46 -9.65 -4.36 -2.54
C ILE A 46 -8.92 -5.63 -3.01
N VAL A 47 -7.82 -5.47 -3.73
CA VAL A 47 -7.00 -6.56 -4.28
C VAL A 47 -5.72 -6.67 -3.46
N MET A 48 -5.49 -7.85 -2.86
CA MET A 48 -4.31 -8.08 -2.01
C MET A 48 -3.09 -8.43 -2.88
N GLU A 49 -1.98 -7.73 -2.66
CA GLU A 49 -0.67 -8.00 -3.25
C GLU A 49 0.34 -8.32 -2.14
N ASN A 50 0.64 -9.61 -1.92
CA ASN A 50 1.57 -10.03 -0.87
C ASN A 50 3.03 -9.92 -1.38
N MET A 51 3.82 -9.02 -0.78
CA MET A 51 5.23 -8.80 -1.08
C MET A 51 6.09 -8.99 0.19
N GLY A 52 6.42 -10.23 0.52
CA GLY A 52 7.27 -10.55 1.66
C GLY A 52 8.77 -10.32 1.42
N GLY A 53 9.54 -10.28 2.51
CA GLY A 53 11.02 -10.22 2.48
C GLY A 53 11.60 -8.85 2.87
N ALA A 54 12.90 -8.82 3.18
CA ALA A 54 13.68 -7.62 3.51
C ALA A 54 13.02 -6.65 4.52
N GLY A 55 12.30 -7.18 5.52
CA GLY A 55 11.58 -6.36 6.50
C GLY A 55 10.46 -5.49 5.92
N GLY A 56 10.02 -5.72 4.68
CA GLY A 56 9.02 -4.91 3.98
C GLY A 56 9.60 -3.81 3.09
N ALA A 57 10.93 -3.70 2.96
CA ALA A 57 11.57 -2.65 2.18
C ALA A 57 11.16 -2.64 0.69
N GLY A 58 10.97 -3.81 0.09
CA GLY A 58 10.52 -3.93 -1.30
C GLY A 58 9.07 -3.45 -1.50
N ALA A 59 8.17 -3.82 -0.60
CA ALA A 59 6.79 -3.38 -0.60
C ALA A 59 6.65 -1.87 -0.39
N LEU A 60 7.43 -1.30 0.53
CA LEU A 60 7.46 0.15 0.78
C LEU A 60 8.07 0.91 -0.40
N SER A 61 9.14 0.39 -1.02
CA SER A 61 9.70 0.94 -2.26
C SER A 61 8.65 0.96 -3.37
N ARG A 62 7.90 -0.14 -3.54
CA ARG A 62 6.85 -0.25 -4.55
C ARG A 62 5.73 0.77 -4.32
N GLY A 63 5.31 0.98 -3.08
CA GLY A 63 4.32 2.01 -2.73
C GLY A 63 4.84 3.43 -2.96
N ALA A 64 6.08 3.71 -2.56
CA ALA A 64 6.70 5.02 -2.73
C ALA A 64 6.92 5.40 -4.20
N GLN A 65 7.10 4.42 -5.08
CA GLN A 65 7.22 4.61 -6.54
C GLN A 65 5.86 4.63 -7.25
N ALA A 66 4.77 4.37 -6.53
CA ALA A 66 3.46 4.31 -7.13
C ALA A 66 2.90 5.70 -7.43
N GLY A 67 1.93 5.77 -8.34
CA GLY A 67 1.24 7.03 -8.63
C GLY A 67 0.53 7.57 -7.37
N PRO A 68 0.49 8.89 -7.15
CA PRO A 68 -0.20 9.50 -6.02
C PRO A 68 -1.73 9.55 -6.23
N ASP A 69 -2.30 8.49 -6.79
CA ASP A 69 -3.71 8.39 -7.20
C ASP A 69 -4.57 7.58 -6.21
N GLY A 70 -3.97 7.09 -5.13
CA GLY A 70 -4.64 6.41 -4.02
C GLY A 70 -4.96 4.92 -4.27
N TYR A 71 -4.70 4.39 -5.46
CA TYR A 71 -5.02 3.00 -5.77
C TYR A 71 -4.04 1.97 -5.22
N PRO A 72 -2.72 2.19 -5.29
CA PRO A 72 -1.77 1.38 -4.55
C PRO A 72 -1.63 1.94 -3.14
N ILE A 73 -2.09 1.18 -2.15
CA ILE A 73 -1.89 1.48 -0.73
C ILE A 73 -1.01 0.42 -0.10
N VAL A 74 -0.15 0.80 0.84
CA VAL A 74 0.75 -0.15 1.54
C VAL A 74 0.29 -0.31 2.98
N VAL A 75 0.20 -1.56 3.44
CA VAL A 75 -0.01 -1.87 4.85
C VAL A 75 1.30 -1.66 5.60
N GLY A 76 1.38 -0.60 6.40
CA GLY A 76 2.51 -0.33 7.28
C GLY A 76 2.31 -0.91 8.69
N ASN A 77 3.40 -1.29 9.35
CA ASN A 77 3.44 -1.49 10.80
C ASN A 77 4.78 -1.02 11.39
N SER A 78 4.91 -1.08 12.71
CA SER A 78 6.11 -0.61 13.41
C SER A 78 7.40 -1.25 12.87
N ARG A 79 7.36 -2.52 12.48
CA ARG A 79 8.53 -3.22 11.93
C ARG A 79 8.86 -2.71 10.54
N THR A 80 7.89 -2.61 9.63
CA THR A 80 8.14 -2.15 8.26
C THR A 80 8.60 -0.70 8.22
N ASN A 81 8.12 0.11 9.16
CA ASN A 81 8.38 1.54 9.16
C ASN A 81 9.68 1.92 9.91
N ALA A 82 10.12 1.12 10.87
CA ALA A 82 11.32 1.43 11.67
C ALA A 82 12.52 0.53 11.35
N ALA A 83 12.31 -0.76 11.12
CA ALA A 83 13.41 -1.73 11.01
C ALA A 83 14.29 -1.57 9.75
N PRO A 84 13.79 -1.15 8.58
CA PRO A 84 14.64 -1.05 7.40
C PRO A 84 15.72 0.03 7.50
N HIS A 85 15.45 1.16 8.17
CA HIS A 85 16.35 2.33 8.24
C HIS A 85 17.74 2.02 8.82
N PRO A 86 17.90 1.30 9.95
CA PRO A 86 19.22 0.98 10.47
C PRO A 86 19.88 -0.23 9.79
N ILE A 87 19.15 -1.02 8.99
CA ILE A 87 19.63 -2.32 8.47
C ILE A 87 20.01 -2.24 6.99
N TYR A 88 19.31 -1.40 6.22
CA TYR A 88 19.53 -1.25 4.78
C TYR A 88 20.00 0.19 4.50
N PRO A 89 21.30 0.42 4.27
CA PRO A 89 21.83 1.78 4.04
C PRO A 89 21.35 2.40 2.72
N ASP A 90 21.00 1.57 1.72
CA ASP A 90 20.59 2.01 0.37
C ASP A 90 19.07 1.89 0.13
N LEU A 91 18.24 2.34 1.08
CA LEU A 91 16.79 2.35 0.89
C LEU A 91 16.38 3.29 -0.24
N GLN A 92 15.63 2.75 -1.19
CA GLN A 92 15.11 3.47 -2.36
C GLN A 92 13.84 4.29 -2.03
N TYR A 93 13.48 4.43 -0.76
CA TYR A 93 12.34 5.23 -0.29
C TYR A 93 12.67 6.02 0.98
N ASN A 94 11.97 7.14 1.18
CA ASN A 94 12.07 7.98 2.37
C ASN A 94 10.66 8.31 2.89
N HIS A 95 10.50 8.29 4.22
CA HIS A 95 9.22 8.55 4.89
C HIS A 95 8.69 9.99 4.69
N ALA A 96 9.55 10.93 4.31
CA ALA A 96 9.16 12.29 3.94
C ALA A 96 8.46 12.38 2.56
N ARG A 97 8.32 11.27 1.83
CA ARG A 97 7.64 11.20 0.53
C ARG A 97 6.33 10.40 0.57
N PHE A 98 5.80 10.12 1.76
CA PHE A 98 4.44 9.66 1.96
C PHE A 98 3.48 10.84 2.15
#